data_AF-A0A0F9VXH4-F1
#
_entry.id   AF-A0A0F9VXH4-F1
#
_cell.length_a   1.000
_cell.length_b   1.000
_cell.length_c   1.000
_cell.angle_alpha   90.00
_cell.angle_beta   90.00
_cell.angle_gamma   90.00
#
_symmetry.space_group_name_H-M   'P 1'
#
loop_
_entity.id
_entity.type
_entity.pdbx_description
1 polymer ?
#
loop_
_entity_poly.entity_id
_entity_poly.type
_entity_poly.pdbx_seq_one_letter_code
_entity_poly.pdbx_strand_id
1 'polypeptide(L)'
;MRQLSSPWLLWIAASLVLSACGTQPPTDGPYIRTERQLVSHGIHMNAGDSVVLNLPQRTIRFTEQSLYSVSEYDRQDVLLNQRESFHSIPWATKPVEVIAGQSHTVLHTDADGMLRLNLLDDEFIGLDYENLRVIQLVAHAEPASRSEVNLLISRELRPKLHEAIALIYDDLEDDNVDQWAYRVQRLAELGLAEESNQLENMLILLTTADPELQGDFVQALGPEKER
;
A
#
# COMPACT_ATOMS: atom_id res chain seq x y z
N MET A 1 20.33 -17.98 89.99
CA MET A 1 21.64 -18.46 89.51
C MET A 1 21.44 -19.77 88.74
N ARG A 2 22.26 -19.95 87.69
CA ARG A 2 22.36 -21.09 86.76
C ARG A 2 21.46 -21.06 85.51
N GLN A 3 22.15 -20.66 84.44
CA GLN A 3 21.90 -20.90 83.02
C GLN A 3 21.74 -22.40 82.70
N LEU A 4 21.05 -22.66 81.60
CA LEU A 4 21.38 -23.52 80.44
C LEU A 4 20.05 -23.65 79.66
N SER A 5 19.94 -23.61 78.33
CA SER A 5 20.85 -23.50 77.20
C SER A 5 19.91 -23.48 75.98
N SER A 6 20.12 -22.58 75.01
CA SER A 6 19.57 -22.75 73.65
C SER A 6 20.33 -23.88 72.94
N PRO A 7 19.75 -24.49 71.89
CA PRO A 7 20.07 -24.00 70.55
C PRO A 7 18.91 -24.07 69.53
N TRP A 8 19.21 -23.63 68.29
CA TRP A 8 18.78 -24.10 66.95
C TRP A 8 17.28 -24.26 66.61
N LEU A 9 16.65 -23.41 65.78
CA LEU A 9 16.70 -23.21 64.30
C LEU A 9 15.68 -24.04 63.50
N LEU A 10 14.83 -23.30 62.77
CA LEU A 10 14.05 -23.65 61.57
C LEU A 10 12.85 -24.60 61.82
N TRP A 11 11.64 -24.42 61.27
CA TRP A 11 11.31 -24.12 59.88
C TRP A 11 9.96 -23.40 59.75
N ILE A 12 9.91 -22.55 58.73
CA ILE A 12 8.76 -21.82 58.18
C ILE A 12 7.82 -22.79 57.46
N ALA A 13 6.51 -22.59 57.57
CA ALA A 13 5.56 -22.94 56.53
C ALA A 13 4.44 -21.89 56.50
N ALA A 14 4.68 -20.85 55.71
CA ALA A 14 3.66 -19.93 55.24
C ALA A 14 2.71 -20.71 54.32
N SER A 15 1.48 -20.94 54.79
CA SER A 15 0.39 -21.46 53.96
C SER A 15 -0.10 -20.36 53.02
N LEU A 16 0.54 -20.27 51.85
CA LEU A 16 0.00 -19.60 50.67
C LEU A 16 -1.23 -20.40 50.20
N VAL A 17 -2.43 -19.90 50.51
CA VAL A 17 -3.67 -20.38 49.90
C VAL A 17 -3.69 -19.87 48.46
N LEU A 18 -3.22 -20.69 47.53
CA LEU A 18 -3.50 -20.50 46.10
C LEU A 18 -4.99 -20.77 45.89
N SER A 19 -5.78 -19.69 45.90
CA SER A 19 -7.15 -19.72 45.40
C SER A 19 -7.08 -19.87 43.88
N ALA A 20 -7.19 -21.11 43.41
CA ALA A 20 -7.35 -21.40 42.00
C ALA A 20 -8.75 -20.92 41.57
N CYS A 21 -8.82 -19.88 40.73
CA CYS A 21 -10.02 -19.60 39.96
C CYS A 21 -10.23 -20.77 38.98
N GLY A 22 -10.99 -21.77 39.41
CA GLY A 22 -11.50 -22.80 38.52
C GLY A 22 -12.47 -22.15 37.55
N THR A 23 -12.03 -21.90 36.32
CA THR A 23 -12.93 -21.62 35.20
C THR A 23 -13.79 -22.86 34.97
N GLN A 24 -15.04 -22.79 35.40
CA GLN A 24 -16.05 -23.81 35.13
C GLN A 24 -16.23 -23.89 33.60
N PRO A 25 -16.04 -25.05 32.95
CA PRO A 25 -16.36 -25.17 31.53
C PRO A 25 -17.87 -24.91 31.37
N PRO A 26 -18.30 -24.20 30.31
CA PRO A 26 -19.72 -23.96 30.08
C PRO A 26 -20.46 -25.29 29.95
N THR A 27 -21.43 -25.51 30.82
CA THR A 27 -22.31 -26.68 30.84
C THR A 27 -23.43 -26.54 29.80
N ASP A 28 -23.58 -27.56 28.94
CA ASP A 28 -24.72 -27.88 28.06
C ASP A 28 -25.34 -26.76 27.19
N GLY A 29 -24.60 -26.33 26.17
CA GLY A 29 -25.17 -25.88 24.90
C GLY A 29 -25.18 -27.02 23.86
N PRO A 30 -25.93 -26.93 22.75
CA PRO A 30 -25.74 -27.87 21.64
C PRO A 30 -24.28 -27.80 21.19
N TYR A 31 -23.55 -28.91 21.32
CA TYR A 31 -22.21 -29.03 20.76
C TYR A 31 -22.37 -29.14 19.25
N ILE A 32 -22.00 -28.07 18.57
CA ILE A 32 -21.94 -27.98 17.12
C ILE A 32 -20.47 -27.87 16.75
N ARG A 33 -19.93 -28.88 16.08
CA ARG A 33 -18.59 -28.83 15.49
C ARG A 33 -18.71 -28.15 14.13
N THR A 34 -18.02 -27.03 13.96
CA THR A 34 -17.93 -26.34 12.66
C THR A 34 -16.61 -26.70 11.97
N GLU A 35 -16.71 -27.25 10.78
CA GLU A 35 -15.59 -27.50 9.88
C GLU A 35 -15.59 -26.46 8.75
N ARG A 36 -14.42 -25.93 8.39
CA ARG A 36 -14.25 -25.00 7.28
C ARG A 36 -13.25 -25.57 6.29
N GLN A 37 -13.70 -25.77 5.06
CA GLN A 37 -12.87 -26.18 3.95
C GLN A 37 -12.73 -25.01 2.97
N LEU A 38 -11.49 -24.66 2.61
CA LEU A 38 -11.23 -23.67 1.58
C LEU A 38 -11.65 -24.25 0.21
N VAL A 39 -12.58 -23.57 -0.46
CA VAL A 39 -13.10 -23.93 -1.78
C VAL A 39 -12.34 -23.20 -2.88
N SER A 40 -12.16 -21.89 -2.72
CA SER A 40 -11.37 -21.07 -3.64
C SER A 40 -10.68 -19.94 -2.89
N HIS A 41 -9.55 -19.51 -3.44
CA HIS A 41 -8.74 -18.38 -2.96
C HIS A 41 -8.18 -17.68 -4.20
N GLY A 42 -8.44 -16.38 -4.35
CA GLY A 42 -7.82 -15.54 -5.36
C GLY A 42 -7.41 -14.16 -4.85
N ILE A 43 -6.59 -13.46 -5.64
CA ILE A 43 -6.37 -12.02 -5.50
C ILE A 43 -7.25 -11.33 -6.53
N HIS A 44 -7.98 -10.30 -6.12
CA HIS A 44 -8.72 -9.43 -7.02
C HIS A 44 -8.02 -8.07 -7.12
N MET A 45 -7.78 -7.63 -8.35
CA MET A 45 -7.18 -6.32 -8.65
C MET A 45 -8.22 -5.42 -9.31
N ASN A 46 -8.46 -4.26 -8.72
CA ASN A 46 -9.34 -3.24 -9.28
C ASN A 46 -8.52 -2.00 -9.64
N ALA A 47 -8.31 -1.80 -10.95
CA ALA A 47 -7.62 -0.65 -11.51
C ALA A 47 -8.57 0.48 -11.97
N GLY A 48 -9.86 0.40 -11.61
CA GLY A 48 -10.93 1.28 -12.10
C GLY A 48 -11.60 0.77 -13.37
N ASP A 49 -12.57 1.54 -13.88
CA ASP A 49 -13.39 1.16 -15.04
C ASP A 49 -12.61 1.11 -16.37
N SER A 50 -11.46 1.78 -16.43
CA SER A 50 -10.59 1.83 -17.59
C SER A 50 -9.18 1.38 -17.23
N VAL A 51 -8.69 0.38 -17.96
CA VAL A 51 -7.29 -0.07 -17.92
C VAL A 51 -6.34 0.85 -18.68
N VAL A 52 -6.85 1.92 -19.29
CA VAL A 52 -6.02 2.92 -19.99
C VAL A 52 -5.58 4.01 -19.03
N LEU A 53 -4.27 4.25 -18.97
CA LEU A 53 -3.64 5.36 -18.26
C LEU A 53 -3.61 6.59 -19.18
N ASN A 54 -4.31 7.64 -18.74
CA ASN A 54 -4.27 8.96 -19.36
C ASN A 54 -3.48 9.98 -18.53
N LEU A 55 -3.11 9.59 -17.31
CA LEU A 55 -2.28 10.33 -16.36
C LEU A 55 -1.15 9.39 -15.89
N PRO A 56 -0.01 9.96 -15.43
CA PRO A 56 1.11 9.17 -14.91
C PRO A 56 0.73 8.35 -13.69
N GLN A 57 -0.24 8.83 -12.90
CA GLN A 57 -0.65 8.20 -11.66
C GLN A 57 -1.93 7.36 -11.77
N ARG A 58 -1.94 6.22 -11.09
CA ARG A 58 -3.14 5.37 -10.90
C ARG A 58 -3.09 4.65 -9.57
N THR A 59 -4.19 4.74 -8.84
CA THR A 59 -4.41 3.94 -7.64
C THR A 59 -5.13 2.65 -8.00
N ILE A 60 -4.62 1.52 -7.48
CA ILE A 60 -5.12 0.17 -7.76
C ILE A 60 -5.41 -0.49 -6.42
N ARG A 61 -6.60 -1.08 -6.26
CA ARG A 61 -7.00 -1.80 -5.05
C ARG A 61 -6.79 -3.29 -5.23
N PHE A 62 -6.16 -3.91 -4.24
CA PHE A 62 -5.92 -5.35 -4.17
C PHE A 62 -6.68 -5.93 -2.99
N THR A 63 -7.46 -6.98 -3.23
CA THR A 63 -8.16 -7.72 -2.17
C THR A 63 -7.89 -9.21 -2.27
N GLU A 64 -7.68 -9.85 -1.12
CA GLU A 64 -7.70 -11.31 -1.02
C GLU A 64 -9.14 -11.77 -0.90
N GLN A 65 -9.55 -12.71 -1.74
CA GLN A 65 -10.89 -13.28 -1.74
C GLN A 65 -10.80 -14.78 -1.47
N SER A 66 -11.52 -15.24 -0.46
CA SER A 66 -11.59 -16.65 -0.09
C SER A 66 -13.05 -17.10 0.04
N LEU A 67 -13.36 -18.25 -0.56
CA LEU A 67 -14.65 -18.93 -0.41
C LEU A 67 -14.44 -20.19 0.43
N TYR A 68 -15.22 -20.35 1.49
CA TYR A 68 -15.20 -21.52 2.34
C TYR A 68 -16.52 -22.29 2.26
N SER A 69 -16.44 -23.62 2.22
CA SER A 69 -17.57 -24.49 2.57
C SER A 69 -17.54 -24.70 4.07
N VAL A 70 -18.63 -24.34 4.74
CA VAL A 70 -18.77 -24.41 6.19
C VAL A 70 -19.80 -25.50 6.49
N SER A 71 -19.36 -26.55 7.16
CA SER A 71 -20.21 -27.67 7.58
C SER A 71 -20.33 -27.70 9.09
N GLU A 72 -21.55 -27.89 9.57
CA GLU A 72 -21.89 -27.95 11.00
C GLU A 72 -22.37 -29.36 11.34
N TYR A 73 -21.77 -29.98 12.35
CA TYR A 73 -22.06 -31.35 12.78
C TYR A 73 -22.48 -31.37 14.25
N ASP A 74 -23.33 -32.33 14.63
CA ASP A 74 -23.64 -32.58 16.04
C ASP A 74 -22.54 -33.42 16.74
N ARG A 75 -22.82 -33.87 17.98
CA ARG A 75 -21.90 -34.72 18.76
C ARG A 75 -21.71 -36.11 18.18
N GLN A 76 -22.61 -36.55 17.30
CA GLN A 76 -22.61 -37.85 16.67
C GLN A 76 -22.06 -37.79 15.24
N ASP A 77 -21.40 -36.68 14.86
CA ASP A 77 -20.89 -36.41 13.51
C ASP A 77 -21.98 -36.43 12.42
N VAL A 78 -23.24 -36.20 12.78
CA VAL A 78 -24.32 -36.03 11.82
C VAL A 78 -24.27 -34.60 11.27
N LEU A 79 -24.19 -34.46 9.95
CA LEU A 79 -24.23 -33.15 9.28
C LEU A 79 -25.59 -32.49 9.53
N LEU A 80 -25.56 -31.33 10.19
CA LEU A 80 -26.73 -30.52 10.49
C LEU A 80 -26.99 -29.48 9.40
N ASN A 81 -25.93 -28.86 8.89
CA ASN A 81 -26.02 -27.75 7.95
C ASN A 81 -24.74 -27.63 7.12
N GLN A 82 -24.87 -27.14 5.88
CA GLN A 82 -23.75 -26.80 5.02
C GLN A 82 -24.06 -25.49 4.28
N ARG A 83 -23.09 -24.57 4.28
CA ARG A 83 -23.23 -23.26 3.63
C ARG A 83 -21.92 -22.77 3.05
N GLU A 84 -22.00 -21.82 2.13
CA GLU A 84 -20.84 -21.08 1.67
C GLU A 84 -20.60 -19.83 2.52
N SER A 85 -19.34 -19.47 2.70
CA SER A 85 -18.91 -18.27 3.42
C SER A 85 -17.84 -17.56 2.59
N PHE A 86 -18.18 -16.38 2.07
CA PHE A 86 -17.28 -15.54 1.30
C PHE A 86 -16.59 -14.52 2.19
N HIS A 87 -15.27 -14.42 2.09
CA HIS A 87 -14.43 -13.48 2.82
C HIS A 87 -13.65 -12.64 1.80
N SER A 88 -13.63 -11.32 2.00
CA SER A 88 -12.82 -10.39 1.21
C SER A 88 -12.07 -9.49 2.18
N ILE A 89 -10.75 -9.50 2.12
CA ILE A 89 -9.89 -8.68 2.99
C ILE A 89 -8.91 -7.87 2.15
N PRO A 90 -8.41 -6.73 2.66
CA PRO A 90 -7.33 -6.00 2.02
C PRO A 90 -6.09 -6.87 1.81
N TRP A 91 -5.49 -6.80 0.64
CA TRP A 91 -4.19 -7.42 0.35
C TRP A 91 -3.07 -6.52 0.92
N ALA A 92 -3.00 -6.42 2.24
CA ALA A 92 -2.28 -5.35 2.94
C ALA A 92 -0.77 -5.60 3.09
N THR A 93 0.05 -4.58 2.81
CA THR A 93 1.52 -4.61 2.97
C THR A 93 2.17 -5.79 2.25
N LYS A 94 1.72 -6.06 1.03
CA LYS A 94 2.18 -7.17 0.22
C LYS A 94 2.91 -6.67 -1.04
N PRO A 95 3.89 -7.45 -1.54
CA PRO A 95 4.61 -7.10 -2.75
C PRO A 95 3.70 -7.28 -3.98
N VAL A 96 3.91 -6.40 -4.96
CA VAL A 96 3.33 -6.44 -6.30
C VAL A 96 4.47 -6.22 -7.27
N GLU A 97 4.71 -7.19 -8.15
CA GLU A 97 5.69 -7.04 -9.22
C GLU A 97 5.13 -6.10 -10.30
N VAL A 98 5.96 -5.19 -10.78
CA VAL A 98 5.63 -4.25 -11.84
C VAL A 98 6.63 -4.42 -12.98
N ILE A 99 6.10 -4.72 -14.16
CA ILE A 99 6.88 -4.95 -15.38
C ILE A 99 6.52 -3.84 -16.37
N ALA A 100 7.51 -3.05 -16.76
CA ALA A 100 7.36 -1.91 -17.66
C ALA A 100 8.51 -1.91 -18.69
N GLY A 101 8.23 -2.37 -19.91
CA GLY A 101 9.26 -2.51 -20.94
C GLY A 101 10.34 -3.51 -20.51
N GLN A 102 11.56 -3.04 -20.31
CA GLN A 102 12.69 -3.84 -19.83
C GLN A 102 12.90 -3.75 -18.30
N SER A 103 12.16 -2.87 -17.62
CA SER A 103 12.24 -2.71 -16.16
C SER A 103 11.33 -3.71 -15.45
N HIS A 104 11.85 -4.27 -14.36
CA HIS A 104 11.12 -5.11 -13.41
C HIS A 104 11.43 -4.61 -12.01
N THR A 105 10.40 -4.14 -11.31
CA THR A 105 10.50 -3.62 -9.94
C THR A 105 9.40 -4.23 -9.07
N VAL A 106 9.51 -4.05 -7.76
CA VAL A 106 8.52 -4.50 -6.78
C VAL A 106 8.00 -3.31 -6.00
N LEU A 107 6.72 -3.03 -6.15
CA LEU A 107 5.99 -2.07 -5.32
C LEU A 107 5.25 -2.79 -4.21
N HIS A 108 4.77 -2.05 -3.22
CA HIS A 108 4.02 -2.62 -2.09
C HIS A 108 2.66 -1.95 -1.96
N THR A 109 1.65 -2.75 -1.62
CA THR A 109 0.37 -2.21 -1.16
C THR A 109 0.50 -1.60 0.23
N ASP A 110 -0.35 -0.62 0.54
CA ASP A 110 -0.47 -0.08 1.89
C ASP A 110 -1.30 -1.00 2.81
N ALA A 111 -1.62 -0.52 4.01
CA ALA A 111 -2.42 -1.25 5.00
C ALA A 111 -3.87 -1.51 4.55
N ASP A 112 -4.38 -0.71 3.61
CA ASP A 112 -5.74 -0.82 3.06
C ASP A 112 -5.76 -1.62 1.74
N GLY A 113 -4.62 -2.19 1.35
CA GLY A 113 -4.48 -2.96 0.10
C GLY A 113 -4.45 -2.10 -1.15
N MET A 114 -4.13 -0.81 -1.02
CA MET A 114 -4.02 0.11 -2.15
C MET A 114 -2.57 0.23 -2.60
N LEU A 115 -2.34 0.31 -3.90
CA LEU A 115 -1.05 0.63 -4.51
C LEU A 115 -1.22 1.87 -5.37
N ARG A 116 -0.40 2.90 -5.14
CA ARG A 116 -0.30 4.07 -6.02
C ARG A 116 0.84 3.83 -7.00
N LEU A 117 0.51 3.62 -8.26
CA LEU A 117 1.46 3.62 -9.36
C LEU A 117 1.64 5.06 -9.81
N ASN A 118 2.88 5.51 -9.97
CA ASN A 118 3.19 6.76 -10.64
C ASN A 118 4.38 6.55 -11.59
N LEU A 119 4.15 6.82 -12.88
CA LEU A 119 5.16 6.61 -13.93
C LEU A 119 6.26 7.66 -13.95
N LEU A 120 6.16 8.67 -13.08
CA LEU A 120 7.19 9.67 -12.89
C LEU A 120 8.04 9.39 -11.64
N ASP A 121 7.81 8.28 -10.93
CA ASP A 121 8.68 7.88 -9.83
C ASP A 121 10.04 7.38 -10.36
N ASP A 122 11.06 7.46 -9.50
CA ASP A 122 12.47 7.22 -9.85
C ASP A 122 12.74 5.86 -10.53
N GLU A 123 11.97 4.82 -10.18
CA GLU A 123 12.09 3.49 -10.79
C GLU A 123 11.73 3.46 -12.29
N PHE A 124 11.11 4.51 -12.81
CA PHE A 124 10.56 4.57 -14.16
C PHE A 124 11.19 5.65 -15.05
N ILE A 125 12.04 6.55 -14.53
CA ILE A 125 12.62 7.68 -15.29
C ILE A 125 13.38 7.24 -16.55
N GLY A 126 14.02 6.07 -16.53
CA GLY A 126 14.83 5.55 -17.65
C GLY A 126 14.07 4.76 -18.72
N LEU A 127 12.74 4.72 -18.68
CA LEU A 127 11.96 3.93 -19.63
C LEU A 127 11.92 4.59 -21.03
N ASP A 128 11.85 3.76 -22.07
CA ASP A 128 11.58 4.20 -23.44
C ASP A 128 10.07 4.50 -23.61
N TYR A 129 9.65 5.70 -23.22
CA TYR A 129 8.25 6.13 -23.26
C TYR A 129 7.65 6.19 -24.66
N GLU A 130 8.46 6.36 -25.71
CA GLU A 130 8.01 6.31 -27.10
C GLU A 130 7.38 4.93 -27.41
N ASN A 131 7.97 3.88 -26.84
CA ASN A 131 7.58 2.49 -27.08
C ASN A 131 6.86 1.82 -25.90
N LEU A 132 6.81 2.43 -24.72
CA LEU A 132 6.12 1.89 -23.55
C LEU A 132 4.60 1.91 -23.74
N ARG A 133 4.01 0.75 -24.04
CA ARG A 133 2.56 0.62 -24.32
C ARG A 133 1.76 0.01 -23.19
N VAL A 134 2.41 -0.81 -22.37
CA VAL A 134 1.78 -1.61 -21.32
C VAL A 134 2.67 -1.61 -20.10
N ILE A 135 2.01 -1.59 -18.94
CA ILE A 135 2.59 -1.90 -17.65
C ILE A 135 1.79 -3.07 -17.08
N GLN A 136 2.49 -4.13 -16.71
CA GLN A 136 1.89 -5.31 -16.12
C GLN A 136 2.16 -5.28 -14.62
N LEU A 137 1.11 -5.48 -13.82
CA LEU A 137 1.22 -5.71 -12.39
C LEU A 137 0.88 -7.16 -12.11
N VAL A 138 1.68 -7.82 -11.27
CA VAL A 138 1.51 -9.23 -10.90
C VAL A 138 1.55 -9.36 -9.38
N ALA A 139 0.55 -10.03 -8.81
CA ALA A 139 0.51 -10.35 -7.38
C ALA A 139 0.35 -11.84 -7.15
N HIS A 140 0.99 -12.32 -6.09
CA HIS A 140 1.08 -13.74 -5.74
C HIS A 140 0.56 -13.96 -4.32
N ALA A 141 -0.37 -14.91 -4.14
CA ALA A 141 -0.82 -15.41 -2.84
C ALA A 141 -0.51 -16.90 -2.67
N GLU A 142 -0.16 -17.27 -1.45
CA GLU A 142 -0.14 -18.66 -1.04
C GLU A 142 -1.56 -19.20 -0.88
N PRO A 143 -1.84 -20.47 -1.23
CA PRO A 143 -0.88 -21.50 -1.60
C PRO A 143 -0.47 -21.57 -3.08
N ALA A 144 -1.12 -20.82 -4.00
CA ALA A 144 -0.78 -20.80 -5.44
C ALA A 144 -1.57 -19.77 -6.28
N SER A 145 -2.17 -18.73 -5.69
CA SER A 145 -2.94 -17.74 -6.47
C SER A 145 -1.98 -16.75 -7.13
N ARG A 146 -2.16 -16.52 -8.42
CA ARG A 146 -1.50 -15.46 -9.18
C ARG A 146 -2.56 -14.65 -9.88
N SER A 147 -2.53 -13.34 -9.70
CA SER A 147 -3.38 -12.41 -10.45
C SER A 147 -2.49 -11.42 -11.19
N GLU A 148 -2.96 -10.95 -12.34
CA GLU A 148 -2.26 -9.97 -13.15
C GLU A 148 -3.24 -8.94 -13.73
N VAL A 149 -2.78 -7.71 -13.88
CA VAL A 149 -3.50 -6.66 -14.60
C VAL A 149 -2.54 -5.94 -15.54
N ASN A 150 -3.00 -5.71 -16.77
CA ASN A 150 -2.27 -4.95 -17.79
C ASN A 150 -2.90 -3.57 -17.92
N LEU A 151 -2.12 -2.54 -17.62
CA LEU A 151 -2.48 -1.15 -17.83
C LEU A 151 -1.93 -0.68 -19.17
N LEU A 152 -2.79 -0.21 -20.05
CA LEU A 152 -2.41 0.34 -21.34
C LEU A 152 -2.02 1.80 -21.15
N ILE A 153 -0.90 2.23 -21.72
CA ILE A 153 -0.52 3.65 -21.74
C ILE A 153 -1.12 4.31 -22.98
N SER A 154 -1.87 5.40 -22.78
CA SER A 154 -2.47 6.12 -23.90
C SER A 154 -1.40 6.70 -24.82
N ARG A 155 -1.75 6.93 -26.08
CA ARG A 155 -0.80 7.49 -27.05
C ARG A 155 -0.43 8.92 -26.70
N GLU A 156 -1.36 9.64 -26.08
CA GLU A 156 -1.28 11.03 -25.66
C GLU A 156 -0.46 11.20 -24.38
N LEU A 157 -0.46 10.21 -23.49
CA LEU A 157 0.30 10.27 -22.25
C LEU A 157 1.81 10.08 -22.47
N ARG A 158 2.21 9.21 -23.40
CA ARG A 158 3.62 8.88 -23.67
C ARG A 158 4.53 10.09 -23.94
N PRO A 159 4.22 11.00 -24.88
CA PRO A 159 5.05 12.18 -25.09
C PRO A 159 5.06 13.12 -23.88
N LYS A 160 3.96 13.18 -23.11
CA LYS A 160 3.89 13.97 -21.88
C LYS A 160 4.82 13.44 -20.80
N LEU A 161 4.90 12.10 -20.64
CA LEU A 161 5.82 11.47 -19.69
C LEU A 161 7.27 11.79 -20.05
N HIS A 162 7.62 11.68 -21.33
CA HIS A 162 8.95 12.00 -21.82
C HIS A 162 9.35 13.46 -21.53
N GLU A 163 8.45 14.41 -21.84
CA GLU A 163 8.69 15.83 -21.58
C GLU A 163 8.71 16.15 -20.08
N ALA A 164 7.78 15.58 -19.29
CA ALA A 164 7.69 15.82 -17.86
C ALA A 164 8.95 15.39 -17.10
N ILE A 165 9.58 14.29 -17.51
CA ILE A 165 10.83 13.81 -16.89
C ILE A 165 11.93 14.86 -17.03
N ALA A 166 12.11 15.44 -18.21
CA ALA A 166 13.10 16.50 -18.41
C ALA A 166 12.80 17.71 -17.53
N LEU A 167 11.53 18.13 -17.47
CA LEU A 167 11.13 19.29 -16.65
C LEU A 167 11.37 19.07 -15.15
N ILE A 168 11.14 17.86 -14.64
CA ILE A 168 11.23 17.53 -13.20
C ILE A 168 12.68 17.24 -12.78
N TYR A 169 13.43 16.50 -13.60
CA TYR A 169 14.69 15.89 -13.20
C TYR A 169 15.95 16.47 -13.85
N ASP A 170 15.85 17.29 -14.90
CA ASP A 170 17.02 18.00 -15.41
C ASP A 170 17.55 18.96 -14.34
N ASP A 171 18.88 19.15 -14.32
CA ASP A 171 19.59 19.94 -13.32
C ASP A 171 18.97 21.34 -13.14
N LEU A 172 18.85 21.78 -11.88
CA LEU A 172 18.30 23.06 -11.49
C LEU A 172 19.39 24.07 -11.10
N GLU A 173 20.64 23.63 -10.90
CA GLU A 173 21.72 24.50 -10.39
C GLU A 173 22.11 25.62 -11.36
N ASP A 174 22.03 25.35 -12.67
CA ASP A 174 22.34 26.33 -13.72
C ASP A 174 21.12 27.16 -14.17
N ASP A 175 19.93 26.83 -13.67
CA ASP A 175 18.67 27.47 -14.06
C ASP A 175 18.42 28.76 -13.28
N ASN A 176 17.79 29.72 -13.97
CA ASN A 176 17.26 30.91 -13.31
C ASN A 176 15.79 30.73 -12.92
N VAL A 177 15.30 31.68 -12.15
CA VAL A 177 13.92 31.74 -11.66
C VAL A 177 12.87 31.63 -12.78
N ASP A 178 13.13 32.24 -13.94
CA ASP A 178 12.23 32.17 -15.09
C ASP A 178 12.12 30.74 -15.64
N GLN A 179 13.22 29.98 -15.66
CA GLN A 179 13.21 28.58 -16.10
C GLN A 179 12.46 27.68 -15.11
N TRP A 180 12.62 27.91 -13.81
CA TRP A 180 11.85 27.20 -12.80
C TRP A 180 10.35 27.45 -12.96
N ALA A 181 9.95 28.72 -13.15
CA ALA A 181 8.55 29.08 -13.39
C ALA A 181 8.02 28.45 -14.70
N TYR A 182 8.83 28.45 -15.76
CA TYR A 182 8.50 27.77 -17.01
C TYR A 182 8.25 26.27 -16.79
N ARG A 183 9.13 25.56 -16.06
CA ARG A 183 8.97 24.12 -15.80
C ARG A 183 7.65 23.80 -15.10
N VAL A 184 7.32 24.55 -14.04
CA VAL A 184 6.04 24.44 -13.32
C VAL A 184 4.86 24.68 -14.27
N GLN A 185 4.83 25.82 -14.95
CA GLN A 185 3.73 26.17 -15.86
C GLN A 185 3.58 25.14 -16.99
N ARG A 186 4.70 24.62 -17.51
CA ARG A 186 4.71 23.67 -18.60
C ARG A 186 4.12 22.32 -18.18
N LEU A 187 4.42 21.83 -16.98
CA LEU A 187 3.76 20.63 -16.43
C LEU A 187 2.24 20.82 -16.34
N ALA A 188 1.77 21.98 -15.86
CA ALA A 188 0.34 22.30 -15.83
C ALA A 188 -0.29 22.35 -17.24
N GLU A 189 0.41 22.86 -18.24
CA GLU A 189 -0.03 22.84 -19.64
C GLU A 189 -0.11 21.45 -20.25
N LEU A 190 0.75 20.52 -19.82
CA LEU A 190 0.67 19.11 -20.21
C LEU A 190 -0.52 18.40 -19.54
N GLY A 191 -1.23 19.06 -18.61
CA GLY A 191 -2.31 18.47 -17.82
C GLY A 191 -1.80 17.62 -16.66
N LEU A 192 -0.57 17.88 -16.21
CA LEU A 192 0.10 17.25 -15.08
C LEU A 192 0.08 18.19 -13.88
N ALA A 193 -1.14 18.52 -13.42
CA ALA A 193 -1.35 19.53 -12.39
C ALA A 193 -0.77 19.11 -11.03
N GLU A 194 -0.83 17.83 -10.70
CA GLU A 194 -0.28 17.30 -9.45
C GLU A 194 1.25 17.46 -9.43
N GLU A 195 1.90 17.10 -10.53
CA GLU A 195 3.35 17.17 -10.71
C GLU A 195 3.84 18.63 -10.74
N SER A 196 3.08 19.51 -11.42
CA SER A 196 3.31 20.96 -11.39
C SER A 196 3.31 21.50 -9.96
N ASN A 197 2.28 21.17 -9.17
CA ASN A 197 2.16 21.62 -7.80
C ASN A 197 3.27 21.04 -6.91
N GLN A 198 3.66 19.79 -7.11
CA GLN A 198 4.76 19.18 -6.38
C GLN A 198 6.10 19.89 -6.67
N LEU A 199 6.38 20.17 -7.94
CA LEU A 199 7.59 20.90 -8.34
C LEU A 199 7.60 22.33 -7.76
N GLU A 200 6.49 23.05 -7.85
CA GLU A 200 6.34 24.38 -7.27
C GLU A 200 6.61 24.37 -5.76
N ASN A 201 5.96 23.47 -5.02
CA ASN A 201 6.14 23.36 -3.57
C ASN A 201 7.59 23.01 -3.20
N MET A 202 8.24 22.13 -3.97
CA MET A 202 9.66 21.81 -3.78
C MET A 202 10.54 23.04 -3.98
N LEU A 203 10.32 23.82 -5.03
CA LEU A 203 11.09 25.04 -5.32
C LEU A 203 10.86 26.14 -4.27
N ILE A 204 9.63 26.30 -3.78
CA ILE A 204 9.32 27.20 -2.64
C ILE A 204 10.11 26.77 -1.39
N LEU A 205 10.15 25.46 -1.10
CA LEU A 205 10.88 24.93 0.04
C LEU A 205 12.38 25.17 -0.09
N LEU A 206 12.96 24.90 -1.27
CA LEU A 206 14.39 25.09 -1.55
C LEU A 206 14.83 26.56 -1.44
N THR A 207 13.94 27.49 -1.81
CA THR A 207 14.21 28.93 -1.76
C THR A 207 13.88 29.59 -0.42
N THR A 208 13.37 28.84 0.58
CA THR A 208 12.94 29.41 1.87
C THR A 208 14.06 30.11 2.64
N ALA A 209 15.33 29.77 2.40
CA ALA A 209 16.48 30.42 3.02
C ALA A 209 16.87 31.78 2.37
N ASP A 210 16.30 32.10 1.21
CA ASP A 210 16.56 33.33 0.45
C ASP A 210 15.23 34.01 0.05
N PRO A 211 14.71 34.95 0.87
CA PRO A 211 13.42 35.59 0.62
C PRO A 211 13.35 36.43 -0.65
N GLU A 212 14.48 36.95 -1.14
CA GLU A 212 14.52 37.73 -2.38
C GLU A 212 14.32 36.79 -3.58
N LEU A 213 15.10 35.70 -3.63
CA LEU A 213 14.97 34.66 -4.65
C LEU A 213 13.57 34.02 -4.65
N GLN A 214 13.02 33.74 -3.47
CA GLN A 214 11.68 33.19 -3.34
C GLN A 214 10.62 34.19 -3.85
N GLY A 215 10.77 35.48 -3.56
CA GLY A 215 9.89 36.54 -4.05
C GLY A 215 9.92 36.65 -5.58
N ASP A 216 11.11 36.63 -6.16
CA ASP A 216 11.30 36.63 -7.61
C ASP A 216 10.63 35.42 -8.26
N PHE A 217 10.74 34.23 -7.64
CA PHE A 217 10.09 33.01 -8.12
C PHE A 217 8.57 33.08 -8.11
N VAL A 218 7.99 33.50 -6.98
CA VAL A 218 6.54 33.70 -6.88
C VAL A 218 6.05 34.74 -7.89
N GLN A 219 6.83 35.79 -8.15
CA GLN A 219 6.51 36.78 -9.17
C GLN A 219 6.58 36.20 -10.60
N ALA A 220 7.58 35.36 -10.89
CA ALA A 220 7.76 34.73 -12.20
C ALA A 220 6.67 33.70 -12.54
N LEU A 221 6.11 33.01 -11.53
CA LEU A 221 4.93 32.14 -11.70
C LEU A 221 3.72 32.91 -12.22
N GLY A 222 3.67 34.23 -11.98
CA GLY A 222 2.58 35.11 -12.38
C GLY A 222 1.30 34.88 -11.56
N PRO A 223 0.22 35.64 -11.81
CA PRO A 223 -1.04 35.41 -11.12
C PRO A 223 -1.58 34.01 -11.46
N GLU A 224 -1.90 33.26 -10.42
CA GLU A 224 -2.58 31.97 -10.46
C GLU A 224 -3.82 32.10 -11.36
N LYS A 225 -3.72 31.66 -12.62
CA LYS A 225 -4.87 31.60 -13.50
C LYS A 225 -5.69 30.43 -13.00
N GLU A 226 -6.75 30.70 -12.23
CA GLU A 226 -7.84 29.78 -11.91
C GLU A 226 -8.10 28.85 -13.11
N ARG A 227 -7.66 27.60 -12.99
CA ARG A 227 -7.89 26.51 -13.94
C ARG A 227 -8.69 25.42 -13.26
#